data_AF-A0A7V9NNL9-F1
#
_entry.id   AF-A0A7V9NNL9-F1
#
_cell.length_a   1.000
_cell.length_b   1.000
_cell.length_c   1.000
_cell.angle_alpha   90.00
_cell.angle_beta   90.00
_cell.angle_gamma   90.00
#
_symmetry.space_group_name_H-M   'P 1'
#
loop_
_entity.id
_entity.type
_entity.pdbx_description
1 polymer ?
#
loop_
_entity_poly.entity_id
_entity_poly.type
_entity_poly.pdbx_seq_one_letter_code
_entity_poly.pdbx_strand_id
1 'polypeptide(L)'
;MQYERHGWNLRRVLLSAQAVENLADSLKILFGETEIILSECDAVWFSRRLSSNYGSEAWELRRLSGTPFALVEIFEDEDDEEVREETRKEIETQLVGQASKFSNRQP
;
A
#
# COMPACT_ATOMS: atom_id res chain seq x y z
N MET A 1 -5.97 16.11 -7.27
CA MET A 1 -5.38 14.79 -6.95
C MET A 1 -5.48 13.93 -8.21
N GLN A 2 -4.36 13.51 -8.82
CA GLN A 2 -4.37 12.89 -10.17
C GLN A 2 -4.82 11.41 -10.19
N TYR A 3 -4.88 10.73 -9.04
CA TYR A 3 -5.16 9.29 -8.96
C TYR A 3 -6.66 8.94 -9.04
N GLU A 4 -7.53 9.78 -8.48
CA GLU A 4 -8.99 9.62 -8.58
C GLU A 4 -9.48 9.69 -10.03
N ARG A 5 -8.83 10.51 -10.88
CA ARG A 5 -9.14 10.61 -12.32
C ARG A 5 -8.87 9.31 -13.09
N HIS A 6 -8.13 8.37 -12.52
CA HIS A 6 -7.78 7.08 -13.14
C HIS A 6 -8.38 5.86 -12.41
N GLY A 7 -9.32 6.07 -11.48
CA GLY A 7 -10.06 5.02 -10.79
C GLY A 7 -9.28 4.29 -9.68
N TRP A 8 -8.12 4.81 -9.27
CA TRP A 8 -7.38 4.29 -8.12
C TRP A 8 -7.88 4.93 -6.83
N ASN A 9 -8.33 4.10 -5.90
CA ASN A 9 -8.82 4.49 -4.59
C ASN A 9 -7.77 4.16 -3.54
N LEU A 10 -7.41 5.13 -2.69
CA LEU A 10 -6.56 4.87 -1.55
C LEU A 10 -7.35 4.04 -0.53
N ARG A 11 -6.86 2.84 -0.22
CA ARG A 11 -7.52 1.89 0.69
C ARG A 11 -6.90 1.88 2.07
N ARG A 12 -5.56 1.83 2.14
CA ARG A 12 -4.81 1.74 3.39
C ARG A 12 -3.51 2.51 3.30
N VAL A 13 -3.06 2.99 4.45
CA VAL A 13 -1.75 3.63 4.61
C VAL A 13 -0.96 2.82 5.62
N LEU A 14 0.23 2.39 5.24
CA LEU A 14 1.18 1.72 6.12
C LEU A 14 2.21 2.77 6.55
N LEU A 15 2.36 2.97 7.87
CA LEU A 15 3.32 3.93 8.39
C LEU A 15 4.11 3.33 9.54
N SER A 16 5.40 3.65 9.60
CA SER A 16 6.22 3.41 10.79
C SER A 16 5.75 4.22 11.99
N ALA A 17 6.03 3.72 13.20
CA ALA A 17 5.71 4.45 14.45
C ALA A 17 6.28 5.87 14.42
N GLN A 18 7.51 5.99 13.93
CA GLN A 18 8.18 7.27 13.76
C GLN A 18 7.48 8.18 12.73
N ALA A 19 7.02 7.64 11.60
CA ALA A 19 6.27 8.42 10.62
C ALA A 19 4.90 8.88 11.17
N VAL A 20 4.21 8.03 11.93
CA VAL A 20 2.95 8.39 12.61
C VAL A 20 3.18 9.54 13.60
N GLU A 21 4.21 9.45 14.44
CA GLU A 21 4.56 10.53 15.37
C GLU A 21 4.91 11.83 14.65
N ASN A 22 5.72 11.77 13.60
CA ASN A 22 6.14 12.93 12.83
C ASN A 22 4.99 13.61 12.06
N LEU A 23 3.98 12.83 11.67
CA LEU A 23 2.86 13.30 10.86
C LEU A 23 1.56 13.46 11.66
N ALA A 24 1.56 13.24 12.98
CA ALA A 24 0.35 13.12 13.80
C ALA A 24 -0.72 14.20 13.51
N ASP A 25 -0.30 15.47 13.45
CA ASP A 25 -1.20 16.61 13.20
C ASP A 25 -1.68 16.71 11.74
N SER A 26 -0.96 16.09 10.81
CA SER A 26 -1.22 16.12 9.36
C SER A 26 -1.86 14.83 8.83
N LEU A 27 -1.94 13.74 9.59
CA LEU A 27 -2.46 12.45 9.12
C LEU A 27 -3.88 12.58 8.54
N LYS A 28 -4.76 13.28 9.26
CA LYS A 28 -6.15 13.52 8.81
C LYS A 28 -6.23 14.39 7.56
N ILE A 29 -5.27 15.31 7.38
CA ILE A 29 -5.21 16.19 6.19
C ILE A 29 -4.68 15.41 4.97
N LEU A 30 -3.68 14.56 5.18
CA LEU A 30 -2.99 13.82 4.12
C LEU A 30 -3.78 12.61 3.65
N PHE A 31 -4.41 11.88 4.57
CA PHE A 31 -5.03 10.58 4.31
C PHE A 31 -6.54 10.55 4.62
N GLY A 32 -7.13 11.65 5.09
CA GLY A 32 -8.56 11.74 5.33
C GLY A 32 -9.05 10.72 6.37
N GLU A 33 -10.01 9.88 5.96
CA GLU A 33 -10.58 8.79 6.77
C GLU A 33 -10.00 7.41 6.39
N THR A 34 -8.97 7.37 5.54
CA THR A 34 -8.31 6.11 5.17
C THR A 34 -7.70 5.43 6.39
N GLU A 35 -7.84 4.12 6.45
CA GLU A 35 -7.23 3.27 7.47
C GLU A 35 -5.70 3.42 7.50
N ILE A 36 -5.15 3.77 8.66
CA ILE A 36 -3.71 3.84 8.92
C ILE A 36 -3.32 2.65 9.76
N ILE A 37 -2.41 1.83 9.22
CA ILE A 37 -1.89 0.62 9.85
C ILE A 37 -0.43 0.85 10.20
N LEU A 38 -0.06 0.51 11.43
CA LEU A 38 1.33 0.55 11.87
C LEU A 38 2.12 -0.56 11.17
N SER A 39 3.22 -0.20 10.51
CA SER A 39 4.05 -1.13 9.73
C SER A 39 5.54 -0.78 9.86
N GLU A 40 6.43 -1.68 9.45
CA GLU A 40 7.87 -1.41 9.43
C GLU A 40 8.31 -0.56 8.22
N CYS A 41 7.40 -0.24 7.31
CA CYS A 41 7.65 0.60 6.14
C CYS A 41 6.58 1.66 5.95
N ASP A 42 6.96 2.75 5.27
CA ASP A 42 6.01 3.80 4.88
C ASP A 42 5.55 3.54 3.44
N ALA A 43 4.29 3.14 3.29
CA ALA A 43 3.71 2.75 2.02
C ALA A 43 2.19 2.99 1.97
N VAL A 44 1.60 2.88 0.80
CA VAL A 44 0.16 3.07 0.58
C VAL A 44 -0.39 1.99 -0.34
N TRP A 45 -1.56 1.49 0.02
CA TRP A 45 -2.36 0.58 -0.81
C TRP A 45 -3.37 1.37 -1.62
N PHE A 46 -3.27 1.25 -2.93
CA PHE A 46 -4.31 1.69 -3.86
C PHE A 46 -5.05 0.50 -4.41
N SER A 47 -6.35 0.64 -4.68
CA SER A 47 -7.10 -0.37 -5.42
C SER A 47 -7.82 0.23 -6.62
N ARG A 48 -7.97 -0.58 -7.67
CA ARG A 48 -8.72 -0.22 -8.87
C ARG A 48 -9.47 -1.45 -9.39
N ARG A 49 -10.77 -1.29 -9.59
CA ARG A 49 -11.61 -2.26 -10.29
C ARG A 49 -11.12 -2.42 -11.73
N LEU A 50 -10.89 -3.66 -12.15
CA LEU A 50 -10.48 -3.95 -13.53
C LEU A 50 -11.72 -4.02 -14.42
N SER A 51 -11.82 -3.12 -15.41
CA SER A 51 -12.98 -3.09 -16.31
C SER A 51 -13.03 -4.27 -17.29
N SER A 52 -11.94 -5.02 -17.43
CA SER A 52 -11.82 -6.16 -18.35
C SER A 52 -12.26 -7.48 -17.76
N ASN A 53 -12.36 -7.60 -16.43
CA ASN A 53 -12.78 -8.81 -15.73
C ASN A 53 -13.86 -8.43 -14.71
N TYR A 54 -15.11 -8.84 -14.96
CA TYR A 54 -16.18 -8.68 -13.99
C TYR A 54 -15.85 -9.56 -12.77
N GLY A 55 -15.46 -8.93 -11.66
CA GLY A 55 -15.15 -9.63 -10.41
C GLY A 55 -13.66 -9.64 -10.02
N SER A 56 -12.85 -8.69 -10.47
CA SER A 56 -11.46 -8.56 -9.98
C SER A 56 -11.10 -7.12 -9.63
N GLU A 57 -10.24 -6.96 -8.63
CA GLU A 57 -9.69 -5.68 -8.19
C GLU A 57 -8.16 -5.76 -8.14
N ALA A 58 -7.49 -4.85 -8.85
CA ALA A 58 -6.04 -4.72 -8.75
C ALA A 58 -5.70 -3.86 -7.54
N TRP A 59 -4.78 -4.35 -6.71
CA TRP A 59 -4.26 -3.67 -5.53
C TRP A 59 -2.77 -3.39 -5.74
N GLU A 60 -2.37 -2.13 -5.59
CA GLU A 60 -0.99 -1.69 -5.72
C GLU A 60 -0.48 -1.17 -4.37
N LEU A 61 0.58 -1.79 -3.85
CA LEU A 61 1.33 -1.30 -2.71
C LEU A 61 2.49 -0.44 -3.20
N ARG A 62 2.49 0.84 -2.85
CA ARG A 62 3.52 1.79 -3.27
C ARG A 62 4.28 2.33 -2.08
N ARG A 63 5.62 2.27 -2.14
CA ARG A 63 6.48 2.88 -1.13
C ARG A 63 6.43 4.41 -1.19
N LEU A 64 6.33 5.06 -0.03
CA LEU A 64 6.31 6.52 0.11
C LEU A 64 7.69 7.15 0.29
N SER A 65 8.62 6.44 0.95
CA SER A 65 9.94 6.95 1.31
C SER A 65 11.08 6.14 0.68
N GLY A 66 12.22 6.77 0.40
CA GLY A 66 13.38 6.12 -0.22
C GLY A 66 13.20 5.82 -1.71
N THR A 67 13.77 4.69 -2.17
CA THR A 67 13.71 4.30 -3.59
C THR A 67 12.28 3.97 -4.02
N PRO A 68 11.75 4.61 -5.07
CA PRO A 68 10.42 4.30 -5.60
C PRO A 68 10.32 2.83 -5.97
N PHE A 69 9.33 2.15 -5.39
CA PHE A 69 9.05 0.75 -5.64
C PHE A 69 7.57 0.49 -5.39
N ALA A 70 6.98 -0.38 -6.21
CA ALA A 70 5.60 -0.78 -6.07
C ALA A 70 5.45 -2.27 -6.37
N LEU A 71 4.52 -2.91 -5.66
CA LEU A 71 4.07 -4.28 -5.88
C LEU A 71 2.60 -4.23 -6.26
N VAL A 72 2.17 -5.10 -7.17
CA VAL A 72 0.78 -5.18 -7.63
C VAL A 72 0.31 -6.61 -7.45
N GLU A 73 -0.90 -6.76 -6.93
CA GLU A 73 -1.62 -8.03 -6.84
C GLU A 73 -3.03 -7.87 -7.38
N ILE A 74 -3.57 -8.94 -7.96
CA ILE A 74 -4.95 -8.99 -8.44
C ILE A 74 -5.72 -9.92 -7.51
N PHE A 75 -6.77 -9.40 -6.90
CA PHE A 75 -7.68 -10.19 -6.10
C PHE A 75 -9.01 -10.38 -6.83
N GLU A 76 -9.55 -11.58 -6.79
CA GLU A 76 -10.88 -11.91 -7.30
C GLU A 76 -11.93 -11.63 -6.21
N ASP A 77 -13.14 -11.26 -6.62
CA ASP A 77 -14.25 -10.96 -5.70
C ASP A 77 -14.71 -12.21 -4.95
N GLU A 78 -14.42 -13.39 -5.50
CA GLU A 78 -14.70 -14.70 -4.89
C GLU A 78 -13.64 -15.12 -3.86
N ASP A 79 -12.49 -14.42 -3.81
CA ASP A 79 -11.45 -14.70 -2.82
C ASP A 79 -11.97 -14.41 -1.41
N ASP A 80 -11.77 -15.35 -0.49
CA ASP A 80 -12.07 -15.17 0.92
C ASP A 80 -11.27 -13.99 1.51
N GLU A 81 -11.91 -13.14 2.30
CA GLU A 81 -11.27 -11.95 2.85
C GLU A 81 -10.08 -12.28 3.77
N GLU A 82 -10.10 -13.44 4.44
CA GLU A 82 -8.97 -13.94 5.23
C GLU A 82 -7.75 -14.20 4.33
N VAL A 83 -7.95 -14.87 3.18
CA VAL A 83 -6.90 -15.12 2.19
C VAL A 83 -6.38 -13.80 1.62
N ARG A 84 -7.28 -12.88 1.28
CA ARG A 84 -6.90 -11.54 0.78
C ARG A 84 -6.05 -10.78 1.80
N GLU A 85 -6.36 -10.87 3.08
CA GLU A 85 -5.57 -10.24 4.15
C GLU A 85 -4.21 -10.90 4.34
N GLU A 86 -4.14 -12.23 4.29
CA GLU A 86 -2.86 -12.95 4.35
C GLU A 86 -1.95 -12.56 3.18
N THR A 87 -2.46 -12.58 1.94
CA THR A 87 -1.71 -12.16 0.76
C THR A 87 -1.24 -10.71 0.85
N ARG A 88 -2.07 -9.79 1.38
CA ARG A 88 -1.64 -8.39 1.61
C ARG A 88 -0.44 -8.34 2.56
N LYS A 89 -0.48 -9.05 3.69
CA LYS A 89 0.63 -9.11 4.66
C LYS A 89 1.91 -9.70 4.05
N GLU A 90 1.77 -10.70 3.18
CA GLU A 90 2.91 -11.25 2.44
C GLU A 90 3.54 -10.20 1.51
N ILE A 91 2.73 -9.46 0.76
CA ILE A 91 3.21 -8.39 -0.13
C ILE A 91 3.87 -7.27 0.65
N GLU A 92 3.32 -6.90 1.81
CA GLU A 92 3.92 -5.92 2.72
C GLU A 92 5.31 -6.40 3.20
N THR A 93 5.40 -7.66 3.61
CA THR A 93 6.67 -8.29 4.02
C THR A 93 7.69 -8.29 2.88
N GLN A 94 7.24 -8.57 1.64
CA GLN A 94 8.08 -8.47 0.45
C GLN A 94 8.60 -7.05 0.23
N LEU A 95 7.74 -6.03 0.39
CA LEU A 95 8.15 -4.63 0.24
C LEU A 95 9.22 -4.24 1.27
N VAL A 96 9.06 -4.66 2.52
CA VAL A 96 10.04 -4.45 3.60
C VAL A 96 11.36 -5.14 3.23
N GLY A 97 11.31 -6.42 2.84
CA GLY A 97 12.50 -7.18 2.44
C GLY A 97 13.25 -6.56 1.24
N GLN A 98 12.53 -5.95 0.30
CA GLN A 98 13.16 -5.19 -0.80
C GLN A 98 13.80 -3.90 -0.28
N ALA A 99 13.21 -3.20 0.69
CA ALA A 99 13.80 -1.99 1.28
C ALA A 99 15.18 -2.29 1.88
N SER A 100 15.30 -3.40 2.61
CA SER A 100 16.56 -3.85 3.21
C SER A 100 17.64 -4.16 2.18
N LYS A 101 17.28 -4.75 1.02
CA LYS A 101 18.23 -5.09 -0.05
C LYS A 101 18.78 -3.87 -0.78
N PHE A 102 17.97 -2.83 -0.96
CA PHE A 102 18.42 -1.58 -1.59
C PHE A 102 19.19 -0.67 -0.63
N SER A 103 18.93 -0.74 0.69
CA SER A 103 19.72 0.01 1.69
C SER A 103 21.16 -0.49 1.84
N ASN A 104 21.46 -1.74 1.44
CA ASN A 104 22.77 -2.37 1.61
C ASN A 104 23.65 -2.34 0.34
N ARG A 105 23.24 -1.60 -0.69
CA ARG A 105 24.03 -1.34 -1.90
C ARG A 105 24.33 0.15 -2.00
N GLN A 106 25.36 0.62 -1.30
CA GLN A 106 26.09 1.82 -1.68
C GLN A 106 27.55 1.43 -1.98
N PRO A 107 28.13 1.87 -3.12
CA PRO A 107 29.58 1.86 -3.33
C PRO A 107 30.29 2.95 -2.52
#